data_AF-A0A7S2JQP6-F1
#
_entry.id   AF-A0A7S2JQP6-F1
#
_cell.length_a   1.000
_cell.length_b   1.000
_cell.length_c   1.000
_cell.angle_alpha   90.00
_cell.angle_beta   90.00
_cell.angle_gamma   90.00
#
_symmetry.space_group_name_H-M   'P 1'
#
loop_
_entity.id
_entity.type
_entity.pdbx_description
1 polymer ?
#
loop_
_entity_poly.entity_id
_entity_poly.type
_entity_poly.pdbx_seq_one_letter_code
_entity_poly.pdbx_strand_id
1 'polypeptide(L)'
;GADDLGPTGPCRGAISKTCHTVRAGDGRLAHCLRAWKRSAQARGESVRLTIPLPCAKDMADFYRSVASAKAEASYAAKNGTHKERMFFVEPVRGMRQACAEDSKQFCPAKVGPLLRDCLRAHKAKLSAGCAQKVLAMQVHQAEDLALDTGLARACAADLQRLPACSQPTAPGGHTWCLKQHEKELSDQCRAKLFHREQLDSEDIRLNIDVFKACQAEVKGVCASTPPGEARLLHCLWRKSMDSSNVEEFSERCKRRVVGLTVRNLQDYRLDFGVRAHCARDIEASCRSEREHVDGLTLKELFGASNASRSLALDGQSGLVLACLKKNLDTLGSPACRDAMQRVVAVQAVHPKADAVHRRSCAADVERFCADVPQERVHG
;
A
#
# COMPACT_ATOMS: atom_id res chain seq x y z
N GLY A 1 -1.06 29.74 4.09
CA GLY A 1 0.34 29.76 3.64
C GLY A 1 0.38 29.28 2.21
N ALA A 2 1.55 29.24 1.57
CA ALA A 2 1.66 28.66 0.21
C ALA A 2 1.31 27.16 0.17
N ASP A 3 1.24 26.48 1.32
CA ASP A 3 1.06 25.05 1.48
C ASP A 3 -0.32 24.60 2.01
N ASP A 4 -1.16 25.49 2.57
CA ASP A 4 -2.51 25.18 3.07
C ASP A 4 -3.32 26.45 3.42
N LEU A 5 -4.61 26.29 3.75
CA LEU A 5 -5.46 27.33 4.32
C LEU A 5 -4.92 27.80 5.67
N GLY A 6 -4.85 29.12 5.87
CA GLY A 6 -4.30 29.70 7.10
C GLY A 6 -5.22 29.50 8.31
N PRO A 7 -4.73 29.02 9.47
CA PRO A 7 -5.51 28.91 10.70
C PRO A 7 -5.89 30.29 11.30
N THR A 8 -5.28 31.36 10.81
CA THR A 8 -5.55 32.76 11.16
C THR A 8 -6.28 33.53 10.05
N GLY A 9 -6.63 32.85 8.94
CA GLY A 9 -7.22 33.47 7.75
C GLY A 9 -8.74 33.35 7.64
N PRO A 10 -9.31 33.66 6.45
CA PRO A 10 -10.76 33.64 6.19
C PRO A 10 -11.45 32.33 6.55
N CYS A 11 -10.72 31.20 6.54
CA CYS A 11 -11.23 29.87 6.87
C CYS A 11 -11.14 29.47 8.34
N ARG A 12 -10.60 30.31 9.24
CA ARG A 12 -10.40 29.97 10.66
C ARG A 12 -11.64 29.39 11.33
N GLY A 13 -12.80 30.07 11.20
CA GLY A 13 -14.05 29.62 11.81
C GLY A 13 -14.54 28.27 11.29
N ALA A 14 -14.41 28.05 9.97
CA ALA A 14 -14.77 26.78 9.35
C ALA A 14 -13.85 25.65 9.82
N ILE A 15 -12.53 25.93 9.89
CA ILE A 15 -11.51 24.99 10.37
C ILE A 15 -11.79 24.59 11.83
N SER A 16 -11.96 25.55 12.73
CA SER A 16 -12.21 25.28 14.15
C SER A 16 -13.52 24.52 14.38
N LYS A 17 -14.52 24.66 13.50
CA LYS A 17 -15.82 23.99 13.65
C LYS A 17 -15.82 22.58 13.06
N THR A 18 -15.16 22.38 11.93
CA THR A 18 -15.29 21.14 11.13
C THR A 18 -14.01 20.32 11.05
N CYS A 19 -12.85 20.96 11.11
CA CYS A 19 -11.54 20.38 10.89
C CYS A 19 -10.61 20.58 12.10
N HIS A 20 -11.16 20.69 13.32
CA HIS A 20 -10.39 21.01 14.54
C HIS A 20 -9.37 19.92 14.92
N THR A 21 -9.60 18.68 14.50
CA THR A 21 -8.67 17.56 14.65
C THR A 21 -7.62 17.51 13.55
N VAL A 22 -7.78 18.30 12.49
CA VAL A 22 -6.91 18.28 11.31
C VAL A 22 -5.79 19.29 11.49
N ARG A 23 -4.55 18.82 11.37
CA ARG A 23 -3.35 19.68 11.45
C ARG A 23 -3.18 20.49 10.17
N ALA A 24 -2.92 21.78 10.31
CA ALA A 24 -2.58 22.69 9.20
C ALA A 24 -1.34 22.24 8.42
N GLY A 25 -1.28 22.57 7.13
CA GLY A 25 -0.18 22.29 6.20
C GLY A 25 -0.52 21.23 5.16
N ASP A 26 0.24 21.22 4.07
CA ASP A 26 0.16 20.21 2.99
C ASP A 26 -1.26 20.05 2.38
N GLY A 27 -2.05 21.12 2.36
CA GLY A 27 -3.42 21.14 1.84
C GLY A 27 -4.46 20.41 2.67
N ARG A 28 -4.11 19.88 3.86
CA ARG A 28 -5.02 19.05 4.67
C ARG A 28 -6.27 19.80 5.11
N LEU A 29 -6.14 21.07 5.52
CA LEU A 29 -7.30 21.87 5.90
C LEU A 29 -8.17 22.17 4.68
N ALA A 30 -7.56 22.46 3.53
CA ALA A 30 -8.29 22.62 2.27
C ALA A 30 -9.04 21.36 1.83
N HIS A 31 -8.45 20.18 2.02
CA HIS A 31 -9.06 18.89 1.71
C HIS A 31 -10.19 18.55 2.67
N CYS A 32 -9.98 18.75 3.97
CA CYS A 32 -11.00 18.55 4.99
C CYS A 32 -12.24 19.43 4.73
N LEU A 33 -12.05 20.74 4.51
CA LEU A 33 -13.17 21.65 4.24
C LEU A 33 -13.89 21.31 2.93
N ARG A 34 -13.18 20.84 1.90
CA ARG A 34 -13.80 20.39 0.63
C ARG A 34 -14.57 19.09 0.80
N ALA A 35 -14.09 18.16 1.61
CA ALA A 35 -14.80 16.93 1.94
C ALA A 35 -16.08 17.24 2.72
N TRP A 36 -15.97 18.03 3.80
CA TRP A 36 -17.12 18.47 4.59
C TRP A 36 -18.17 19.18 3.73
N LYS A 37 -17.76 20.11 2.87
CA LYS A 37 -18.67 20.83 1.96
C LYS A 37 -19.50 19.88 1.10
N ARG A 38 -18.87 18.86 0.51
CA ARG A 38 -19.57 17.86 -0.32
C ARG A 38 -20.56 17.04 0.49
N SER A 39 -20.17 16.61 1.69
CA SER A 39 -21.05 15.85 2.59
C SER A 39 -22.24 16.68 3.09
N ALA A 40 -22.03 17.96 3.40
CA ALA A 40 -23.10 18.88 3.80
C ALA A 40 -24.10 19.13 2.66
N GLN A 41 -23.60 19.31 1.43
CA GLN A 41 -24.47 19.45 0.24
C GLN A 41 -25.30 18.19 -0.01
N ALA A 42 -24.71 17.00 0.16
CA ALA A 42 -25.42 15.73 0.02
C ALA A 42 -26.52 15.54 1.07
N ARG A 43 -26.39 16.18 2.25
CA ARG A 43 -27.42 16.18 3.32
C ARG A 43 -28.42 17.34 3.21
N GLY A 44 -28.35 18.17 2.18
CA GLY A 44 -29.23 19.33 2.02
C GLY A 44 -28.95 20.47 3.03
N GLU A 45 -27.79 20.46 3.69
CA GLU A 45 -27.44 21.44 4.71
C GLU A 45 -26.97 22.77 4.09
N SER A 46 -27.27 23.88 4.78
CA SER A 46 -26.80 25.21 4.37
C SER A 46 -25.30 25.38 4.61
N VAL A 47 -24.52 25.17 3.55
CA VAL A 47 -23.05 25.32 3.55
C VAL A 47 -22.59 26.74 3.87
N ARG A 48 -23.36 27.75 3.46
CA ARG A 48 -22.98 29.18 3.59
C ARG A 48 -22.80 29.62 5.04
N LEU A 49 -23.46 28.95 5.99
CA LEU A 49 -23.35 29.23 7.42
C LEU A 49 -22.04 28.73 8.04
N THR A 50 -21.38 27.78 7.40
CA THR A 50 -20.16 27.14 7.93
C THR A 50 -18.91 27.47 7.12
N ILE A 51 -19.06 27.66 5.79
CA ILE A 51 -17.99 28.14 4.91
C ILE A 51 -18.42 29.51 4.36
N PRO A 52 -17.98 30.60 5.01
CA PRO A 52 -18.24 31.96 4.53
C PRO A 52 -17.69 32.19 3.12
N LEU A 53 -18.27 33.14 2.37
CA LEU A 53 -17.80 33.53 1.04
C LEU A 53 -16.29 33.84 0.97
N PRO A 54 -15.69 34.57 1.93
CA PRO A 54 -14.25 34.76 1.99
C PRO A 54 -13.45 33.45 2.10
N CYS A 55 -13.91 32.48 2.90
CA CYS A 55 -13.28 31.17 2.98
C CYS A 55 -13.49 30.36 1.70
N ALA A 56 -14.66 30.43 1.08
CA ALA A 56 -14.92 29.76 -0.19
C ALA A 56 -14.00 30.30 -1.30
N LYS A 57 -13.71 31.60 -1.30
CA LYS A 57 -12.74 32.23 -2.19
C LYS A 57 -11.32 31.74 -1.90
N ASP A 58 -10.90 31.71 -0.64
CA ASP A 58 -9.58 31.22 -0.20
C ASP A 58 -9.37 29.73 -0.54
N MET A 59 -10.40 28.90 -0.37
CA MET A 59 -10.41 27.51 -0.84
C MET A 59 -10.27 27.42 -2.36
N ALA A 60 -10.99 28.25 -3.12
CA ALA A 60 -10.90 28.27 -4.57
C ALA A 60 -9.52 28.75 -5.04
N ASP A 61 -8.92 29.74 -4.36
CA ASP A 61 -7.58 30.24 -4.60
C ASP A 61 -6.52 29.18 -4.26
N PHE A 62 -6.68 28.42 -3.19
CA PHE A 62 -5.84 27.26 -2.88
C PHE A 62 -5.94 26.18 -3.97
N TYR A 63 -7.14 25.78 -4.41
CA TYR A 63 -7.26 24.77 -5.47
C TYR A 63 -6.84 25.31 -6.84
N ARG A 64 -7.00 26.62 -7.08
CA ARG A 64 -6.43 27.31 -8.23
C ARG A 64 -4.91 27.37 -8.13
N SER A 65 -4.30 27.52 -6.96
CA SER A 65 -2.85 27.47 -6.79
C SER A 65 -2.30 26.05 -6.96
N VAL A 66 -3.06 25.03 -6.56
CA VAL A 66 -2.74 23.61 -6.85
C VAL A 66 -2.93 23.28 -8.34
N ALA A 67 -3.91 23.89 -9.01
CA ALA A 67 -4.15 23.74 -10.44
C ALA A 67 -3.17 24.60 -11.28
N SER A 68 -2.81 25.78 -10.80
CA SER A 68 -1.75 26.64 -11.33
C SER A 68 -0.39 26.08 -10.98
N ALA A 69 -0.24 25.21 -9.98
CA ALA A 69 0.99 24.44 -9.77
C ALA A 69 1.33 23.57 -10.98
N LYS A 70 0.40 23.30 -11.92
CA LYS A 70 0.72 22.73 -13.25
C LYS A 70 1.29 23.77 -14.23
N ALA A 71 0.84 25.02 -14.16
CA ALA A 71 1.31 26.14 -14.97
C ALA A 71 2.63 26.73 -14.43
N GLU A 72 2.72 26.91 -13.10
CA GLU A 72 3.93 27.20 -12.32
C GLU A 72 4.91 26.03 -12.34
N ALA A 73 4.47 24.76 -12.38
CA ALA A 73 5.36 23.64 -12.70
C ALA A 73 6.02 23.83 -14.06
N SER A 74 5.28 24.30 -15.06
CA SER A 74 5.78 24.54 -16.42
C SER A 74 6.69 25.78 -16.49
N TYR A 75 6.44 26.81 -15.67
CA TYR A 75 7.25 28.01 -15.56
C TYR A 75 8.52 27.80 -14.71
N ALA A 76 8.39 27.22 -13.51
CA ALA A 76 9.50 26.77 -12.69
C ALA A 76 10.31 25.68 -13.40
N ALA A 77 9.68 24.84 -14.25
CA ALA A 77 10.39 23.90 -15.12
C ALA A 77 11.31 24.59 -16.17
N LYS A 78 11.16 25.89 -16.36
CA LYS A 78 12.04 26.66 -17.24
C LYS A 78 13.07 27.45 -16.44
N ASN A 79 12.69 28.01 -15.29
CA ASN A 79 13.49 29.06 -14.63
C ASN A 79 13.88 28.80 -13.15
N GLY A 80 13.46 27.71 -12.51
CA GLY A 80 13.75 27.45 -11.10
C GLY A 80 14.97 26.54 -10.84
N THR A 81 15.55 26.64 -9.64
CA THR A 81 16.59 25.71 -9.15
C THR A 81 16.01 24.32 -8.88
N HIS A 82 16.86 23.27 -8.88
CA HIS A 82 16.41 21.90 -8.59
C HIS A 82 15.63 21.81 -7.27
N LYS A 83 16.09 22.52 -6.23
CA LYS A 83 15.46 22.59 -4.90
C LYS A 83 14.03 23.10 -4.95
N GLU A 84 13.74 24.12 -5.77
CA GLU A 84 12.40 24.70 -5.93
C GLU A 84 11.46 23.77 -6.70
N ARG A 85 12.01 22.95 -7.60
CA ARG A 85 11.24 22.09 -8.50
C ARG A 85 11.01 20.67 -7.98
N MET A 86 11.66 20.27 -6.88
CA MET A 86 11.55 18.91 -6.30
C MET A 86 10.09 18.42 -6.18
N PHE A 87 9.23 19.21 -5.53
CA PHE A 87 7.81 18.89 -5.35
C PHE A 87 6.95 20.11 -5.68
N PHE A 88 5.86 19.93 -6.44
CA PHE A 88 4.92 21.02 -6.73
C PHE A 88 4.04 21.36 -5.52
N VAL A 89 3.65 20.32 -4.77
CA VAL A 89 3.07 20.40 -3.42
C VAL A 89 3.92 19.47 -2.56
N GLU A 90 4.37 19.94 -1.40
CA GLU A 90 5.22 19.14 -0.52
C GLU A 90 4.42 17.93 0.01
N PRO A 91 4.90 16.67 -0.17
CA PRO A 91 4.11 15.50 0.22
C PRO A 91 3.96 15.32 1.74
N VAL A 92 5.02 15.68 2.47
CA VAL A 92 5.06 15.74 3.93
C VAL A 92 5.96 16.88 4.36
N ARG A 93 5.55 17.62 5.39
CA ARG A 93 6.32 18.72 5.98
C ARG A 93 7.83 18.42 6.06
N GLY A 94 8.63 19.26 5.40
CA GLY A 94 10.09 19.22 5.46
C GLY A 94 10.75 18.13 4.60
N MET A 95 10.00 17.43 3.74
CA MET A 95 10.56 16.47 2.79
C MET A 95 11.53 17.11 1.81
N ARG A 96 11.23 18.31 1.31
CA ARG A 96 12.10 19.03 0.36
C ARG A 96 13.47 19.31 0.97
N GLN A 97 13.50 19.75 2.22
CA GLN A 97 14.75 20.02 2.92
C GLN A 97 15.50 18.73 3.22
N ALA A 98 14.83 17.73 3.79
CA ALA A 98 15.46 16.47 4.18
C ALA A 98 16.04 15.71 2.99
N CYS A 99 15.38 15.77 1.83
CA CYS A 99 15.78 15.06 0.62
C CYS A 99 16.60 15.91 -0.37
N ALA A 100 17.05 17.10 0.01
CA ALA A 100 17.68 18.04 -0.92
C ALA A 100 18.95 17.46 -1.56
N GLU A 101 19.88 16.92 -0.77
CA GLU A 101 21.11 16.34 -1.30
C GLU A 101 20.90 14.94 -1.88
N ASP A 102 20.13 14.09 -1.18
CA ASP A 102 19.81 12.75 -1.66
C ASP A 102 19.13 12.78 -3.04
N SER A 103 18.25 13.74 -3.29
CA SER A 103 17.59 13.88 -4.60
C SER A 103 18.57 14.23 -5.72
N LYS A 104 19.60 15.05 -5.44
CA LYS A 104 20.63 15.38 -6.44
C LYS A 104 21.51 14.17 -6.72
N GLN A 105 21.88 13.43 -5.68
CA GLN A 105 22.80 12.30 -5.77
C GLN A 105 22.16 11.09 -6.44
N PHE A 106 20.97 10.69 -6.00
CA PHE A 106 20.34 9.44 -6.41
C PHE A 106 19.25 9.61 -7.47
N CYS A 107 18.67 10.81 -7.58
CA CYS A 107 17.53 11.07 -8.46
C CYS A 107 17.71 12.33 -9.33
N PRO A 108 18.86 12.49 -10.03
CA PRO A 108 19.14 13.69 -10.79
C PRO A 108 18.07 13.92 -11.88
N ALA A 109 17.68 15.18 -12.06
CA ALA A 109 16.68 15.64 -13.02
C ALA A 109 15.26 15.06 -12.83
N LYS A 110 14.97 14.37 -11.71
CA LYS A 110 13.61 13.92 -11.37
C LYS A 110 12.92 14.96 -10.51
N VAL A 111 11.65 15.23 -10.81
CA VAL A 111 10.79 16.17 -10.07
C VAL A 111 9.38 15.62 -9.91
N GLY A 112 8.63 16.15 -8.94
CA GLY A 112 7.23 15.81 -8.72
C GLY A 112 7.01 14.30 -8.52
N PRO A 113 6.07 13.66 -9.25
CA PRO A 113 5.82 12.22 -9.14
C PRO A 113 7.06 11.35 -9.43
N LEU A 114 7.84 11.69 -10.44
CA LEU A 114 9.02 10.91 -10.82
C LEU A 114 10.11 10.94 -9.73
N LEU A 115 10.23 12.07 -9.02
CA LEU A 115 11.14 12.17 -7.88
C LEU A 115 10.68 11.29 -6.72
N ARG A 116 9.37 11.28 -6.41
CA ARG A 116 8.83 10.43 -5.34
C ARG A 116 9.09 8.95 -5.61
N ASP A 117 8.86 8.50 -6.84
CA ASP A 117 9.07 7.11 -7.22
C ASP A 117 10.56 6.73 -7.18
N CYS A 118 11.43 7.64 -7.65
CA CYS A 118 12.88 7.44 -7.58
C CYS A 118 13.39 7.38 -6.13
N LEU A 119 12.99 8.32 -5.26
CA LEU A 119 13.37 8.33 -3.85
C LEU A 119 12.88 7.06 -3.14
N ARG A 120 11.67 6.58 -3.45
CA ARG A 120 11.15 5.32 -2.91
C ARG A 120 12.04 4.14 -3.32
N ALA A 121 12.41 4.04 -4.59
CA ALA A 121 13.28 2.96 -5.09
C ALA A 121 14.69 2.99 -4.47
N HIS A 122 15.18 4.16 -4.06
CA HIS A 122 16.50 4.35 -3.46
C HIS A 122 16.48 4.46 -1.94
N LYS A 123 15.35 4.21 -1.27
CA LYS A 123 15.13 4.48 0.16
C LYS A 123 16.22 3.95 1.08
N ALA A 124 16.77 2.77 0.80
CA ALA A 124 17.85 2.16 1.58
C ALA A 124 19.21 2.89 1.47
N LYS A 125 19.40 3.73 0.44
CA LYS A 125 20.63 4.51 0.19
C LYS A 125 20.52 5.98 0.64
N LEU A 126 19.33 6.43 1.00
CA LEU A 126 19.09 7.83 1.38
C LEU A 126 19.60 8.11 2.80
N SER A 127 19.84 9.38 3.10
CA SER A 127 20.03 9.83 4.47
C SER A 127 18.85 9.43 5.36
N ALA A 128 19.10 9.20 6.65
CA ALA A 128 18.06 8.84 7.61
C ALA A 128 16.88 9.84 7.62
N GLY A 129 17.19 11.14 7.49
CA GLY A 129 16.19 12.21 7.41
C GLY A 129 15.30 12.10 6.17
N CYS A 130 15.88 11.91 4.98
CA CYS A 130 15.08 11.75 3.78
C CYS A 130 14.31 10.42 3.77
N ALA A 131 14.93 9.31 4.17
CA ALA A 131 14.27 8.00 4.26
C ALA A 131 13.05 8.05 5.19
N GLN A 132 13.13 8.77 6.32
CA GLN A 132 12.00 9.00 7.22
C GLN A 132 10.87 9.80 6.54
N LYS A 133 11.19 10.82 5.75
CA LYS A 133 10.19 11.60 5.01
C LYS A 133 9.56 10.82 3.86
N VAL A 134 10.34 10.01 3.15
CA VAL A 134 9.82 9.07 2.13
C VAL A 134 8.85 8.08 2.77
N LEU A 135 9.20 7.51 3.92
CA LEU A 135 8.29 6.64 4.66
C LEU A 135 7.02 7.36 5.12
N ALA A 136 7.14 8.57 5.70
CA ALA A 136 5.98 9.34 6.14
C ALA A 136 5.02 9.65 4.98
N MET A 137 5.56 9.98 3.81
CA MET A 137 4.79 10.12 2.58
C MET A 137 4.10 8.79 2.20
N GLN A 138 4.81 7.66 2.22
CA GLN A 138 4.21 6.34 1.91
C GLN A 138 3.06 5.99 2.88
N VAL A 139 3.19 6.33 4.17
CA VAL A 139 2.16 6.12 5.19
C VAL A 139 0.93 6.98 4.89
N HIS A 140 1.07 8.28 4.62
CA HIS A 140 -0.09 9.10 4.27
C HIS A 140 -0.80 8.64 2.99
N GLN A 141 -0.04 8.18 1.99
CA GLN A 141 -0.62 7.55 0.80
C GLN A 141 -1.37 6.24 1.12
N ALA A 142 -0.96 5.53 2.17
CA ALA A 142 -1.63 4.32 2.62
C ALA A 142 -2.93 4.62 3.39
N GLU A 143 -2.91 5.71 4.16
CA GLU A 143 -4.04 6.16 4.99
C GLU A 143 -5.15 6.81 4.16
N ASP A 144 -4.79 7.58 3.13
CA ASP A 144 -5.73 8.29 2.28
C ASP A 144 -5.45 8.00 0.80
N LEU A 145 -6.39 7.30 0.16
CA LEU A 145 -6.34 6.98 -1.26
C LEU A 145 -6.13 8.22 -2.13
N ALA A 146 -6.72 9.37 -1.75
CA ALA A 146 -6.61 10.61 -2.53
C ALA A 146 -5.16 11.11 -2.67
N LEU A 147 -4.28 10.74 -1.74
CA LEU A 147 -2.86 11.08 -1.75
C LEU A 147 -2.03 10.12 -2.62
N ASP A 148 -2.54 8.92 -2.88
CA ASP A 148 -2.03 8.01 -3.91
C ASP A 148 -2.71 8.32 -5.26
N THR A 149 -2.27 9.41 -5.90
CA THR A 149 -2.93 9.95 -7.10
C THR A 149 -2.96 8.97 -8.28
N GLY A 150 -2.02 8.02 -8.34
CA GLY A 150 -2.00 6.96 -9.34
C GLY A 150 -3.11 5.95 -9.10
N LEU A 151 -3.26 5.49 -7.86
CA LEU A 151 -4.30 4.54 -7.46
C LEU A 151 -5.70 5.19 -7.48
N ALA A 152 -5.85 6.41 -6.93
CA ALA A 152 -7.12 7.14 -6.91
C ALA A 152 -7.69 7.35 -8.32
N ARG A 153 -6.84 7.69 -9.30
CA ARG A 153 -7.28 7.88 -10.68
C ARG A 153 -7.73 6.55 -11.30
N ALA A 154 -6.94 5.50 -11.13
CA ALA A 154 -7.24 4.18 -11.68
C ALA A 154 -8.53 3.58 -11.11
N CYS A 155 -8.81 3.83 -9.83
CA CYS A 155 -9.97 3.29 -9.13
C CYS A 155 -11.19 4.22 -9.09
N ALA A 156 -11.16 5.38 -9.77
CA ALA A 156 -12.22 6.37 -9.67
C ALA A 156 -13.60 5.83 -10.10
N ALA A 157 -13.65 5.12 -11.23
CA ALA A 157 -14.89 4.52 -11.72
C ALA A 157 -15.36 3.34 -10.84
N ASP A 158 -14.43 2.53 -10.34
CA ASP A 158 -14.75 1.41 -9.46
C ASP A 158 -15.32 1.87 -8.13
N LEU A 159 -14.79 2.95 -7.54
CA LEU A 159 -15.33 3.54 -6.32
C LEU A 159 -16.75 4.07 -6.51
N GLN A 160 -17.07 4.63 -7.68
CA GLN A 160 -18.45 5.05 -8.00
C GLN A 160 -19.39 3.84 -8.10
N ARG A 161 -18.91 2.73 -8.66
CA ARG A 161 -19.70 1.49 -8.81
C ARG A 161 -19.79 0.67 -7.53
N LEU A 162 -18.87 0.86 -6.58
CA LEU A 162 -18.84 0.19 -5.27
C LEU A 162 -19.07 1.22 -4.14
N PRO A 163 -20.33 1.62 -3.86
CA PRO A 163 -20.64 2.62 -2.84
C PRO A 163 -20.11 2.28 -1.45
N ALA A 164 -20.06 0.98 -1.10
CA ALA A 164 -19.49 0.50 0.16
C ALA A 164 -18.00 0.90 0.33
N CYS A 165 -17.26 1.04 -0.77
CA CYS A 165 -15.86 1.46 -0.74
C CYS A 165 -15.68 2.98 -0.87
N SER A 166 -16.73 3.73 -1.24
CA SER A 166 -16.63 5.16 -1.53
C SER A 166 -16.48 6.04 -0.27
N GLN A 167 -17.00 5.61 0.87
CA GLN A 167 -17.04 6.38 2.12
C GLN A 167 -16.58 5.54 3.32
N PRO A 168 -15.28 5.18 3.40
CA PRO A 168 -14.77 4.42 4.53
C PRO A 168 -14.77 5.25 5.81
N THR A 169 -14.93 4.57 6.93
CA THR A 169 -14.99 5.18 8.27
C THR A 169 -13.64 5.30 8.94
N ALA A 170 -12.57 4.75 8.35
CA ALA A 170 -11.24 4.72 8.94
C ALA A 170 -10.13 4.95 7.89
N PRO A 171 -8.97 5.52 8.29
CA PRO A 171 -7.80 5.61 7.42
C PRO A 171 -7.38 4.23 6.89
N GLY A 172 -7.05 4.17 5.60
CA GLY A 172 -6.77 2.96 4.84
C GLY A 172 -8.01 2.19 4.37
N GLY A 173 -9.22 2.65 4.74
CA GLY A 173 -10.46 1.91 4.49
C GLY A 173 -10.84 1.81 3.00
N HIS A 174 -10.50 2.79 2.16
CA HIS A 174 -10.70 2.68 0.70
C HIS A 174 -9.92 1.49 0.14
N THR A 175 -8.61 1.48 0.38
CA THR A 175 -7.71 0.42 -0.10
C THR A 175 -8.08 -0.94 0.49
N TRP A 176 -8.46 -0.99 1.77
CA TRP A 176 -8.96 -2.22 2.40
C TRP A 176 -10.21 -2.75 1.71
N CYS A 177 -11.20 -1.89 1.45
CA CYS A 177 -12.45 -2.27 0.80
C CYS A 177 -12.21 -2.73 -0.64
N LEU A 178 -11.40 -2.00 -1.41
CA LEU A 178 -11.02 -2.38 -2.77
C LEU A 178 -10.36 -3.76 -2.81
N LYS A 179 -9.53 -4.12 -1.81
CA LYS A 179 -8.95 -5.48 -1.68
C LYS A 179 -10.02 -6.56 -1.45
N GLN A 180 -11.09 -6.27 -0.70
CA GLN A 180 -12.18 -7.23 -0.51
C GLN A 180 -13.00 -7.43 -1.80
N HIS A 181 -13.09 -6.40 -2.63
CA HIS A 181 -13.82 -6.41 -3.90
C HIS A 181 -12.88 -6.56 -5.12
N GLU A 182 -11.66 -7.09 -4.95
CA GLU A 182 -10.62 -7.12 -5.99
C GLU A 182 -11.11 -7.73 -7.32
N LYS A 183 -11.95 -8.77 -7.22
CA LYS A 183 -12.55 -9.49 -8.36
C LYS A 183 -13.54 -8.64 -9.15
N GLU A 184 -14.16 -7.67 -8.51
CA GLU A 184 -15.14 -6.79 -9.13
C GLU A 184 -14.49 -5.56 -9.75
N LEU A 185 -13.20 -5.29 -9.48
CA LEU A 185 -12.50 -4.10 -9.97
C LEU A 185 -12.19 -4.17 -11.47
N SER A 186 -12.15 -3.00 -12.10
CA SER A 186 -11.53 -2.85 -13.42
C SER A 186 -10.07 -3.30 -13.42
N ASP A 187 -9.59 -3.74 -14.59
CA ASP A 187 -8.20 -4.18 -14.74
C ASP A 187 -7.20 -3.08 -14.36
N GLN A 188 -7.54 -1.81 -14.66
CA GLN A 188 -6.70 -0.66 -14.32
C GLN A 188 -6.59 -0.44 -12.82
N CYS A 189 -7.72 -0.47 -12.09
CA CYS A 189 -7.71 -0.33 -10.64
C CYS A 189 -7.03 -1.52 -9.98
N ARG A 190 -7.33 -2.75 -10.43
CA ARG A 190 -6.70 -3.97 -9.91
C ARG A 190 -5.18 -3.95 -10.10
N ALA A 191 -4.69 -3.52 -11.26
CA ALA A 191 -3.26 -3.37 -11.52
C ALA A 191 -2.59 -2.37 -10.57
N LYS A 192 -3.20 -1.21 -10.34
CA LYS A 192 -2.65 -0.22 -9.41
C LYS A 192 -2.78 -0.65 -7.95
N LEU A 193 -3.83 -1.38 -7.59
CA LEU A 193 -4.00 -1.94 -6.26
C LEU A 193 -2.94 -3.01 -5.95
N PHE A 194 -2.65 -3.89 -6.92
CA PHE A 194 -1.57 -4.87 -6.79
C PHE A 194 -0.21 -4.20 -6.65
N HIS A 195 0.08 -3.19 -7.48
CA HIS A 195 1.30 -2.38 -7.31
C HIS A 195 1.35 -1.69 -5.93
N ARG A 196 0.21 -1.25 -5.40
CA ARG A 196 0.14 -0.72 -4.04
C ARG A 196 0.48 -1.78 -2.99
N GLU A 197 -0.03 -3.00 -3.12
CA GLU A 197 0.32 -4.13 -2.25
C GLU A 197 1.82 -4.47 -2.30
N GLN A 198 2.42 -4.42 -3.50
CA GLN A 198 3.86 -4.60 -3.67
C GLN A 198 4.68 -3.55 -2.90
N LEU A 199 4.22 -2.30 -2.86
CA LEU A 199 4.88 -1.24 -2.09
C LEU A 199 4.63 -1.42 -0.59
N ASP A 200 3.40 -1.78 -0.20
CA ASP A 200 3.03 -1.97 1.20
C ASP A 200 3.77 -3.15 1.85
N SER A 201 4.19 -4.16 1.06
CA SER A 201 4.88 -5.35 1.59
C SER A 201 6.28 -5.08 2.16
N GLU A 202 6.88 -3.93 1.86
CA GLU A 202 8.17 -3.51 2.44
C GLU A 202 8.06 -3.28 3.95
N ASP A 203 6.94 -2.75 4.44
CA ASP A 203 6.82 -2.33 5.83
C ASP A 203 5.36 -2.41 6.27
N ILE A 204 5.10 -3.16 7.34
CA ILE A 204 3.74 -3.38 7.85
C ILE A 204 3.02 -2.07 8.16
N ARG A 205 3.74 -0.99 8.49
CA ARG A 205 3.17 0.35 8.73
C ARG A 205 2.49 0.96 7.51
N LEU A 206 2.79 0.45 6.30
CA LEU A 206 2.12 0.82 5.06
C LEU A 206 0.84 0.01 4.85
N ASN A 207 0.67 -1.10 5.56
CA ASN A 207 -0.59 -1.83 5.62
C ASN A 207 -1.43 -1.35 6.82
N ILE A 208 -2.16 -0.25 6.63
CA ILE A 208 -2.83 0.48 7.73
C ILE A 208 -3.80 -0.39 8.54
N ASP A 209 -4.56 -1.27 7.88
CA ASP A 209 -5.51 -2.17 8.56
C ASP A 209 -4.77 -3.19 9.45
N VAL A 210 -3.72 -3.84 8.93
CA VAL A 210 -2.93 -4.81 9.71
C VAL A 210 -2.14 -4.11 10.82
N PHE A 211 -1.46 -2.99 10.51
CA PHE A 211 -0.68 -2.28 11.51
C PHE A 211 -1.54 -1.79 12.68
N LYS A 212 -2.73 -1.24 12.40
CA LYS A 212 -3.67 -0.82 13.45
C LYS A 212 -4.18 -1.97 14.29
N ALA A 213 -4.39 -3.14 13.68
CA ALA A 213 -4.79 -4.33 14.42
C ALA A 213 -3.69 -4.88 15.34
N CYS A 214 -2.41 -4.57 15.04
CA CYS A 214 -1.24 -5.17 15.68
C CYS A 214 -0.38 -4.19 16.51
N GLN A 215 -0.88 -3.00 16.84
CA GLN A 215 -0.04 -1.98 17.49
C GLN A 215 0.46 -2.40 18.87
N ALA A 216 -0.34 -3.18 19.61
CA ALA A 216 0.05 -3.70 20.92
C ALA A 216 1.19 -4.70 20.79
N GLU A 217 1.06 -5.65 19.86
CA GLU A 217 2.05 -6.70 19.59
C GLU A 217 3.35 -6.11 19.02
N VAL A 218 3.27 -5.08 18.17
CA VAL A 218 4.46 -4.36 17.69
C VAL A 218 5.22 -3.71 18.86
N LYS A 219 4.51 -3.16 19.86
CA LYS A 219 5.13 -2.49 21.02
C LYS A 219 5.51 -3.43 22.16
N GLY A 220 4.88 -4.60 22.25
CA GLY A 220 5.17 -5.64 23.23
C GLY A 220 6.12 -6.67 22.62
N VAL A 221 5.56 -7.74 22.06
CA VAL A 221 6.31 -8.92 21.61
C VAL A 221 7.33 -8.66 20.49
N CYS A 222 7.15 -7.62 19.68
CA CYS A 222 8.04 -7.27 18.57
C CYS A 222 8.79 -5.94 18.75
N ALA A 223 8.86 -5.40 19.97
CA ALA A 223 9.45 -4.10 20.25
C ALA A 223 10.91 -3.95 19.80
N SER A 224 11.69 -5.02 19.88
CA SER A 224 13.11 -5.06 19.48
C SER A 224 13.33 -5.27 17.99
N THR A 225 12.27 -5.49 17.20
CA THR A 225 12.37 -5.74 15.76
C THR A 225 12.39 -4.42 14.99
N PRO A 226 13.46 -4.12 14.23
CA PRO A 226 13.51 -2.91 13.42
C PRO A 226 12.43 -2.93 12.34
N PRO A 227 11.74 -1.81 12.06
CA PRO A 227 10.76 -1.75 10.99
C PRO A 227 11.42 -1.79 9.60
N GLY A 228 10.60 -1.93 8.55
CA GLY A 228 11.06 -2.10 7.17
C GLY A 228 11.53 -3.51 6.85
N GLU A 229 11.77 -3.75 5.55
CA GLU A 229 12.18 -5.05 4.99
C GLU A 229 11.32 -6.24 5.44
N ALA A 230 10.02 -6.00 5.65
CA ALA A 230 9.04 -6.95 6.18
C ALA A 230 9.38 -7.56 7.56
N ARG A 231 10.43 -7.11 8.26
CA ARG A 231 10.91 -7.71 9.51
C ARG A 231 9.84 -7.77 10.60
N LEU A 232 9.09 -6.68 10.78
CA LEU A 232 7.99 -6.64 11.74
C LEU A 232 6.87 -7.64 11.40
N LEU A 233 6.52 -7.80 10.11
CA LEU A 233 5.53 -8.79 9.69
C LEU A 233 6.01 -10.20 10.00
N HIS A 234 7.29 -10.52 9.77
CA HIS A 234 7.87 -11.82 10.09
C HIS A 234 7.89 -12.10 11.60
N CYS A 235 8.24 -11.08 12.41
CA CYS A 235 8.16 -11.21 13.87
C CYS A 235 6.74 -11.51 14.33
N LEU A 236 5.76 -10.73 13.86
CA LEU A 236 4.35 -10.91 14.21
C LEU A 236 3.83 -12.27 13.77
N TRP A 237 4.19 -12.73 12.57
CA TRP A 237 3.83 -14.07 12.10
C TRP A 237 4.36 -15.15 13.05
N ARG A 238 5.67 -15.15 13.31
CA ARG A 238 6.30 -16.15 14.19
C ARG A 238 5.66 -16.16 15.58
N LYS A 239 5.40 -14.98 16.15
CA LYS A 239 4.75 -14.86 17.45
C LYS A 239 3.28 -15.28 17.43
N SER A 240 2.57 -15.07 16.33
CA SER A 240 1.18 -15.51 16.18
C SER A 240 1.00 -17.04 16.10
N MET A 241 2.07 -17.75 15.70
CA MET A 241 2.14 -19.21 15.59
C MET A 241 2.67 -19.87 16.87
N ASP A 242 3.25 -19.09 17.77
CA ASP A 242 3.82 -19.57 19.03
C ASP A 242 2.71 -19.78 20.07
N SER A 243 2.34 -21.04 20.30
CA SER A 243 1.31 -21.43 21.25
C SER A 243 1.72 -21.26 22.72
N SER A 244 2.97 -20.90 23.01
CA SER A 244 3.41 -20.64 24.39
C SER A 244 3.08 -19.23 24.88
N ASN A 245 2.66 -18.31 23.98
CA ASN A 245 2.47 -16.89 24.27
C ASN A 245 1.05 -16.40 23.92
N VAL A 246 0.04 -17.27 24.06
CA VAL A 246 -1.35 -17.01 23.64
C VAL A 246 -1.97 -15.80 24.35
N GLU A 247 -1.64 -15.55 25.60
CA GLU A 247 -2.18 -14.41 26.35
C GLU A 247 -1.62 -13.05 25.89
N GLU A 248 -0.45 -13.03 25.22
CA GLU A 248 0.23 -11.80 24.80
C GLU A 248 -0.07 -11.41 23.34
N PHE A 249 -0.80 -12.24 22.59
CA PHE A 249 -1.06 -12.04 21.16
C PHE A 249 -2.56 -12.01 20.84
N SER A 250 -3.08 -10.86 20.40
CA SER A 250 -4.51 -10.74 20.14
C SER A 250 -4.96 -11.52 18.90
N GLU A 251 -6.14 -12.14 18.99
CA GLU A 251 -6.77 -12.84 17.86
C GLU A 251 -7.04 -11.87 16.68
N ARG A 252 -7.31 -10.60 16.98
CA ARG A 252 -7.47 -9.54 15.98
C ARG A 252 -6.19 -9.35 15.17
N CYS A 253 -5.04 -9.20 15.82
CA CYS A 253 -3.76 -9.09 15.12
C CYS A 253 -3.46 -10.37 14.35
N LYS A 254 -3.67 -11.54 14.98
CA LYS A 254 -3.36 -12.86 14.42
C LYS A 254 -4.06 -13.06 13.08
N ARG A 255 -5.37 -12.83 13.03
CA ARG A 255 -6.15 -12.95 11.80
C ARG A 255 -5.63 -12.06 10.68
N ARG A 256 -5.26 -10.81 10.99
CA ARG A 256 -4.75 -9.84 10.00
C ARG A 256 -3.35 -10.20 9.50
N VAL A 257 -2.45 -10.58 10.40
CA VAL A 257 -1.10 -11.04 10.05
C VAL A 257 -1.15 -12.30 9.21
N VAL A 258 -2.01 -13.25 9.58
CA VAL A 258 -2.17 -14.49 8.82
C VAL A 258 -2.71 -14.22 7.42
N GLY A 259 -3.79 -13.43 7.31
CA GLY A 259 -4.35 -13.05 6.01
C GLY A 259 -3.33 -12.34 5.11
N LEU A 260 -2.58 -11.38 5.66
CA LEU A 260 -1.53 -10.67 4.91
C LEU A 260 -0.39 -11.58 4.49
N THR A 261 0.08 -12.46 5.38
CA THR A 261 1.17 -13.40 5.08
C THR A 261 0.75 -14.38 3.99
N VAL A 262 -0.44 -14.96 4.09
CA VAL A 262 -1.00 -15.85 3.06
C VAL A 262 -1.09 -15.13 1.72
N ARG A 263 -1.61 -13.90 1.68
CA ARG A 263 -1.68 -13.09 0.43
C ARG A 263 -0.29 -12.81 -0.14
N ASN A 264 0.67 -12.39 0.69
CA ASN A 264 2.01 -12.05 0.24
C ASN A 264 2.74 -13.25 -0.39
N LEU A 265 2.48 -14.47 0.08
CA LEU A 265 3.11 -15.68 -0.44
C LEU A 265 2.40 -16.30 -1.66
N GLN A 266 1.31 -15.71 -2.14
CA GLN A 266 0.69 -16.16 -3.38
C GLN A 266 1.49 -15.76 -4.63
N ASP A 267 2.32 -14.72 -4.56
CA ASP A 267 3.13 -14.23 -5.67
C ASP A 267 4.45 -13.63 -5.15
N TYR A 268 5.57 -13.97 -5.78
CA TYR A 268 6.90 -13.52 -5.34
C TYR A 268 7.03 -12.00 -5.26
N ARG A 269 6.24 -11.26 -6.06
CA ARG A 269 6.23 -9.79 -6.07
C ARG A 269 5.54 -9.22 -4.85
N LEU A 270 4.66 -9.95 -4.18
CA LEU A 270 3.98 -9.48 -2.97
C LEU A 270 4.79 -9.73 -1.70
N ASP A 271 5.77 -10.64 -1.73
CA ASP A 271 6.71 -10.82 -0.62
C ASP A 271 7.97 -9.97 -0.82
N PHE A 272 8.16 -8.96 0.03
CA PHE A 272 9.34 -8.08 -0.07
C PHE A 272 10.65 -8.85 0.09
N GLY A 273 10.73 -9.78 1.04
CA GLY A 273 11.96 -10.52 1.33
C GLY A 273 12.40 -11.35 0.13
N VAL A 274 11.47 -12.04 -0.53
CA VAL A 274 11.75 -12.79 -1.75
C VAL A 274 12.12 -11.83 -2.88
N ARG A 275 11.29 -10.83 -3.19
CA ARG A 275 11.54 -9.89 -4.29
C ARG A 275 12.87 -9.15 -4.14
N ALA A 276 13.26 -8.78 -2.92
CA ALA A 276 14.49 -8.05 -2.66
C ALA A 276 15.72 -8.96 -2.58
N HIS A 277 15.66 -10.05 -1.80
CA HIS A 277 16.85 -10.86 -1.51
C HIS A 277 17.10 -11.97 -2.53
N CYS A 278 16.07 -12.40 -3.26
CA CYS A 278 16.18 -13.45 -4.28
C CYS A 278 16.29 -12.92 -5.71
N ALA A 279 16.37 -11.60 -5.94
CA ALA A 279 16.39 -11.02 -7.29
C ALA A 279 17.47 -11.65 -8.20
N ARG A 280 18.68 -11.88 -7.66
CA ARG A 280 19.78 -12.51 -8.40
C ARG A 280 19.52 -13.99 -8.67
N ASP A 281 19.04 -14.73 -7.67
CA ASP A 281 18.77 -16.16 -7.81
C ASP A 281 17.58 -16.43 -8.76
N ILE A 282 16.56 -15.57 -8.73
CA ILE A 282 15.45 -15.61 -9.69
C ILE A 282 15.99 -15.43 -11.11
N GLU A 283 16.87 -14.46 -11.34
CA GLU A 283 17.40 -14.19 -12.67
C GLU A 283 18.37 -15.28 -13.18
N ALA A 284 19.05 -15.97 -12.25
CA ALA A 284 19.98 -17.05 -12.56
C ALA A 284 19.30 -18.41 -12.77
N SER A 285 18.30 -18.74 -11.94
CA SER A 285 17.74 -20.10 -11.84
C SER A 285 16.24 -20.19 -12.16
N CYS A 286 15.50 -19.08 -12.12
CA CYS A 286 14.03 -19.05 -12.29
C CYS A 286 13.57 -17.98 -13.29
N ARG A 287 14.42 -17.65 -14.29
CA ARG A 287 14.17 -16.58 -15.26
C ARG A 287 12.92 -16.87 -16.10
N SER A 288 12.77 -18.10 -16.57
CA SER A 288 11.64 -18.51 -17.40
C SER A 288 10.33 -18.32 -16.66
N GLU A 289 10.25 -18.75 -15.40
CA GLU A 289 9.08 -18.56 -14.55
C GLU A 289 8.82 -17.07 -14.31
N ARG A 290 9.86 -16.27 -14.08
CA ARG A 290 9.76 -14.82 -13.88
C ARG A 290 9.17 -14.14 -15.11
N GLU A 291 9.77 -14.35 -16.29
CA GLU A 291 9.33 -13.74 -17.55
C GLU A 291 7.90 -14.11 -17.89
N HIS A 292 7.54 -15.37 -17.66
CA HIS A 292 6.18 -15.86 -17.82
C HIS A 292 5.21 -15.13 -16.89
N VAL A 293 5.42 -15.16 -15.56
CA VAL A 293 4.48 -14.54 -14.61
C VAL A 293 4.45 -13.00 -14.66
N ASP A 294 5.53 -12.37 -15.11
CA ASP A 294 5.60 -10.92 -15.32
C ASP A 294 4.87 -10.48 -16.59
N GLY A 295 4.73 -11.38 -17.58
CA GLY A 295 3.98 -11.14 -18.81
C GLY A 295 2.46 -11.31 -18.68
N LEU A 296 1.97 -11.89 -17.57
CA LEU A 296 0.56 -12.18 -17.36
C LEU A 296 -0.22 -11.01 -16.77
N THR A 297 -1.49 -10.91 -17.16
CA THR A 297 -2.47 -10.04 -16.49
C THR A 297 -2.81 -10.57 -15.10
N LEU A 298 -3.32 -9.70 -14.21
CA LEU A 298 -3.76 -10.13 -12.88
C LEU A 298 -4.92 -11.15 -12.92
N LYS A 299 -5.71 -11.14 -14.00
CA LYS A 299 -6.76 -12.14 -14.25
C LYS A 299 -6.16 -13.52 -14.51
N GLU A 300 -5.09 -13.59 -15.30
CA GLU A 300 -4.37 -14.86 -15.57
C GLU A 300 -3.52 -15.31 -14.38
N LEU A 301 -3.01 -14.38 -13.57
CA LEU A 301 -2.22 -14.72 -12.38
C LEU A 301 -3.08 -15.31 -11.26
N PHE A 302 -4.21 -14.69 -10.95
CA PHE A 302 -5.03 -15.05 -9.79
C PHE A 302 -6.35 -15.76 -10.14
N GLY A 303 -6.68 -15.87 -11.43
CA GLY A 303 -7.95 -16.39 -11.94
C GLY A 303 -9.10 -15.38 -11.84
N ALA A 304 -10.12 -15.52 -12.71
CA ALA A 304 -11.40 -14.81 -12.59
C ALA A 304 -12.53 -15.83 -12.43
N SER A 305 -13.22 -15.81 -11.28
CA SER A 305 -14.28 -16.79 -10.98
C SER A 305 -15.68 -16.24 -11.23
N ASN A 306 -15.90 -15.53 -12.34
CA ASN A 306 -17.25 -15.13 -12.75
C ASN A 306 -17.70 -15.93 -13.99
N ALA A 307 -17.41 -17.23 -14.01
CA ALA A 307 -18.10 -18.25 -14.82
C ALA A 307 -17.46 -19.62 -14.51
N SER A 308 -18.28 -20.60 -14.14
CA SER A 308 -17.94 -22.02 -13.97
C SER A 308 -16.91 -22.40 -12.90
N ARG A 309 -17.24 -23.42 -12.10
CA ARG A 309 -16.40 -24.03 -11.05
C ARG A 309 -14.99 -24.44 -11.51
N SER A 310 -14.75 -24.53 -12.82
CA SER A 310 -13.47 -24.92 -13.43
C SER A 310 -12.40 -23.81 -13.49
N LEU A 311 -12.76 -22.52 -13.52
CA LEU A 311 -11.80 -21.42 -13.82
C LEU A 311 -11.04 -20.89 -12.59
N ALA A 312 -11.35 -21.38 -11.38
CA ALA A 312 -10.59 -21.07 -10.17
C ALA A 312 -9.21 -21.78 -10.12
N LEU A 313 -8.95 -22.69 -11.07
CA LEU A 313 -7.76 -23.53 -11.21
C LEU A 313 -6.71 -22.99 -12.20
N ASP A 314 -7.02 -21.93 -12.96
CA ASP A 314 -6.20 -21.47 -14.09
C ASP A 314 -5.21 -20.35 -13.75
N GLY A 315 -5.19 -19.90 -12.49
CA GLY A 315 -4.23 -18.91 -12.03
C GLY A 315 -2.79 -19.40 -12.18
N GLN A 316 -1.85 -18.52 -12.51
CA GLN A 316 -0.43 -18.88 -12.68
C GLN A 316 0.50 -18.22 -11.65
N SER A 317 -0.07 -17.60 -10.61
CA SER A 317 0.71 -17.08 -9.49
C SER A 317 1.46 -18.18 -8.73
N GLY A 318 2.57 -17.82 -8.08
CA GLY A 318 3.37 -18.73 -7.26
C GLY A 318 4.41 -19.58 -8.01
N LEU A 319 4.46 -19.54 -9.35
CA LEU A 319 5.42 -20.34 -10.13
C LEU A 319 6.89 -20.03 -9.79
N VAL A 320 7.25 -18.75 -9.62
CA VAL A 320 8.60 -18.34 -9.20
C VAL A 320 8.93 -18.87 -7.80
N LEU A 321 7.97 -18.83 -6.86
CA LEU A 321 8.18 -19.38 -5.52
C LEU A 321 8.37 -20.91 -5.57
N ALA A 322 7.62 -21.60 -6.42
CA ALA A 322 7.79 -23.04 -6.64
C ALA A 322 9.17 -23.37 -7.23
N CYS A 323 9.65 -22.59 -8.21
CA CYS A 323 11.00 -22.74 -8.75
C CYS A 323 12.08 -22.51 -7.67
N LEU A 324 11.98 -21.43 -6.90
CA LEU A 324 12.93 -21.12 -5.82
C LEU A 324 12.96 -22.23 -4.75
N LYS A 325 11.80 -22.81 -4.41
CA LYS A 325 11.73 -23.96 -3.49
C LYS A 325 12.44 -25.20 -4.04
N LYS A 326 12.27 -25.50 -5.33
CA LYS A 326 12.98 -26.63 -5.97
C LYS A 326 14.50 -26.45 -5.99
N ASN A 327 14.97 -25.21 -5.97
CA ASN A 327 16.38 -24.85 -5.99
C ASN A 327 16.91 -24.42 -4.61
N LEU A 328 16.19 -24.68 -3.51
CA LEU A 328 16.50 -24.12 -2.18
C LEU A 328 17.97 -24.36 -1.76
N ASP A 329 18.49 -25.55 -2.04
CA ASP A 329 19.86 -25.96 -1.68
C ASP A 329 20.93 -25.32 -2.58
N THR A 330 20.57 -24.84 -3.76
CA THR A 330 21.48 -24.27 -4.77
C THR A 330 21.39 -22.75 -4.85
N LEU A 331 20.47 -22.10 -4.13
CA LEU A 331 20.37 -20.63 -4.07
C LEU A 331 21.69 -20.05 -3.55
N GLY A 332 22.24 -19.06 -4.26
CA GLY A 332 23.55 -18.49 -3.95
C GLY A 332 23.50 -17.51 -2.77
N SER A 333 22.43 -16.74 -2.63
CA SER A 333 22.29 -15.72 -1.59
C SER A 333 21.83 -16.30 -0.24
N PRO A 334 22.59 -16.14 0.86
CA PRO A 334 22.13 -16.52 2.20
C PRO A 334 20.80 -15.85 2.58
N ALA A 335 20.67 -14.55 2.27
CA ALA A 335 19.43 -13.81 2.54
C ALA A 335 18.24 -14.33 1.71
N CYS A 336 18.47 -14.84 0.50
CA CYS A 336 17.42 -15.51 -0.27
C CYS A 336 17.05 -16.86 0.35
N ARG A 337 18.04 -17.66 0.77
CA ARG A 337 17.78 -18.93 1.47
C ARG A 337 16.94 -18.73 2.73
N ASP A 338 17.29 -17.77 3.57
CA ASP A 338 16.52 -17.42 4.77
C ASP A 338 15.09 -16.98 4.41
N ALA A 339 14.95 -16.18 3.35
CA ALA A 339 13.64 -15.77 2.87
C ALA A 339 12.80 -16.97 2.40
N MET A 340 13.39 -17.89 1.64
CA MET A 340 12.70 -19.06 1.12
C MET A 340 12.42 -20.12 2.20
N GLN A 341 13.28 -20.28 3.20
CA GLN A 341 13.01 -21.12 4.37
C GLN A 341 11.77 -20.62 5.13
N ARG A 342 11.61 -19.30 5.26
CA ARG A 342 10.37 -18.71 5.80
C ARG A 342 9.16 -19.06 4.91
N VAL A 343 9.28 -18.94 3.58
CA VAL A 343 8.19 -19.29 2.65
C VAL A 343 7.78 -20.76 2.85
N VAL A 344 8.74 -21.68 2.86
CA VAL A 344 8.51 -23.12 3.09
C VAL A 344 7.83 -23.36 4.43
N ALA A 345 8.33 -22.75 5.51
CA ALA A 345 7.77 -22.90 6.84
C ALA A 345 6.31 -22.41 6.91
N VAL A 346 5.97 -21.28 6.27
CA VAL A 346 4.60 -20.78 6.22
C VAL A 346 3.70 -21.72 5.40
N GLN A 347 4.16 -22.14 4.22
CA GLN A 347 3.37 -22.98 3.32
C GLN A 347 3.10 -24.38 3.90
N ALA A 348 4.02 -24.91 4.72
CA ALA A 348 3.85 -26.18 5.42
C ALA A 348 2.67 -26.18 6.41
N VAL A 349 2.35 -25.03 7.02
CA VAL A 349 1.28 -24.90 8.01
C VAL A 349 0.04 -24.16 7.47
N HIS A 350 0.18 -23.42 6.37
CA HIS A 350 -0.92 -22.77 5.66
C HIS A 350 -0.88 -23.06 4.16
N PRO A 351 -1.49 -24.17 3.71
CA PRO A 351 -1.48 -24.57 2.29
C PRO A 351 -2.08 -23.53 1.33
N LYS A 352 -2.97 -22.66 1.81
CA LYS A 352 -3.53 -21.54 1.01
C LYS A 352 -2.49 -20.48 0.61
N ALA A 353 -1.35 -20.45 1.30
CA ALA A 353 -0.21 -19.60 0.96
C ALA A 353 0.63 -20.16 -0.20
N ASP A 354 0.45 -21.44 -0.57
CA ASP A 354 1.05 -22.02 -1.76
C ASP A 354 0.05 -22.02 -2.91
N ALA A 355 0.16 -21.02 -3.79
CA ALA A 355 -0.77 -20.87 -4.90
C ALA A 355 -0.73 -22.06 -5.88
N VAL A 356 0.44 -22.68 -6.09
CA VAL A 356 0.60 -23.82 -7.00
C VAL A 356 0.00 -25.08 -6.39
N HIS A 357 0.33 -25.36 -5.12
CA HIS A 357 -0.20 -26.50 -4.39
C HIS A 357 -1.72 -26.42 -4.26
N ARG A 358 -2.25 -25.26 -3.85
CA ARG A 358 -3.69 -25.02 -3.72
C ARG A 358 -4.46 -25.30 -5.01
N ARG A 359 -3.90 -24.95 -6.18
CA ARG A 359 -4.52 -25.26 -7.47
C ARG A 359 -4.43 -26.74 -7.80
N SER A 360 -3.26 -27.34 -7.60
CA SER A 360 -3.03 -28.76 -7.92
C SER A 360 -3.95 -29.68 -7.11
N CYS A 361 -4.21 -29.34 -5.84
CA CYS A 361 -5.05 -30.13 -4.94
C CYS A 361 -6.53 -29.72 -4.94
N ALA A 362 -6.96 -28.71 -5.71
CA ALA A 362 -8.32 -28.18 -5.55
C ALA A 362 -9.41 -29.20 -5.97
N ALA A 363 -9.16 -30.04 -6.98
CA ALA A 363 -10.07 -31.12 -7.35
C ALA A 363 -10.17 -32.19 -6.25
N ASP A 364 -9.05 -32.54 -5.63
CA ASP A 364 -9.01 -33.50 -4.51
C ASP A 364 -9.73 -32.95 -3.28
N VAL A 365 -9.55 -31.66 -2.98
CA VAL A 365 -10.28 -30.98 -1.89
C VAL A 365 -11.79 -31.00 -2.15
N GLU A 366 -12.24 -30.72 -3.38
CA GLU A 366 -13.66 -30.78 -3.73
C GLU A 366 -14.21 -32.21 -3.58
N ARG A 367 -13.44 -33.22 -3.99
CA ARG A 367 -13.86 -34.62 -3.98
C ARG A 367 -13.85 -35.25 -2.58
N PHE A 368 -12.81 -34.99 -1.80
CA PHE A 368 -12.55 -35.72 -0.55
C PHE A 368 -12.79 -34.89 0.70
N CYS A 369 -12.93 -33.57 0.57
CA CYS A 369 -13.09 -32.66 1.71
C CYS A 369 -14.37 -31.80 1.62
N ALA A 370 -15.38 -32.23 0.84
CA ALA A 370 -16.64 -31.51 0.67
C ALA A 370 -17.34 -31.18 2.00
N ASP A 371 -17.28 -32.10 2.97
CA ASP A 371 -17.91 -31.97 4.29
C ASP A 371 -16.97 -31.42 5.38
N VAL A 372 -15.72 -31.13 5.03
CA VAL A 372 -14.74 -30.58 5.96
C VAL A 372 -14.86 -29.05 5.92
N PRO A 373 -15.03 -28.38 7.08
CA PRO A 373 -14.96 -26.92 7.14
C PRO A 373 -13.68 -26.42 6.47
N GLN A 374 -13.80 -25.44 5.57
CA GLN A 374 -12.69 -24.89 4.76
C GLN A 374 -11.47 -24.40 5.56
N GLU A 375 -11.63 -24.25 6.87
CA GLU A 375 -10.61 -23.83 7.83
C GLU A 375 -9.76 -25.00 8.34
N ARG A 376 -10.26 -26.23 8.19
CA ARG A 376 -9.63 -27.51 8.57
C ARG A 376 -9.13 -28.32 7.38
N VAL A 377 -9.35 -27.81 6.16
CA VAL A 377 -8.81 -28.42 4.94
C VAL A 377 -7.34 -27.99 4.81
N HIS A 378 -6.44 -28.94 5.10
CA HIS A 378 -5.03 -28.83 4.79
C HIS A 378 -4.80 -29.59 3.48
N GLY A 379 -4.41 -28.86 2.43
CA GLY A 379 -4.10 -29.45 1.13
C GLY A 379 -2.76 -30.14 1.13
#